data_AF-A0A0M4TYL7-F1
#
_entry.id   AF-A0A0M4TYL7-F1
#
_cell.length_a   1.000
_cell.length_b   1.000
_cell.length_c   1.000
_cell.angle_alpha   90.00
_cell.angle_beta   90.00
_cell.angle_gamma   90.00
#
_symmetry.space_group_name_H-M   'P 1'
#
loop_
_entity.id
_entity.type
_entity.pdbx_description
1 polymer ?
#
loop_
_entity_poly.entity_id
_entity_poly.type
_entity_poly.pdbx_seq_one_letter_code
_entity_poly.pdbx_strand_id
1 'polypeptide(L)' 'MAISRSINVEELLQRYAVGDRDFSFINIEGSDELYRANLSGINLSNSSVGEIFMEGSNLSGANFKGTQLGQTCL' A
#
# COMPACT_ATOMS: atom_id res chain seq x y z
N MET A 1 4.39 -11.30 -18.14
CA MET A 1 3.40 -10.69 -17.24
C MET A 1 3.41 -11.50 -15.96
N ALA A 2 4.00 -10.97 -14.88
CA ALA A 2 3.88 -11.60 -13.57
C ALA A 2 2.44 -11.39 -13.09
N ILE A 3 1.78 -12.43 -12.59
CA ILE A 3 0.43 -12.33 -12.05
C ILE A 3 0.57 -11.69 -10.66
N SER A 4 0.56 -10.36 -10.58
CA SER A 4 0.48 -9.67 -9.29
C SER A 4 -0.96 -9.76 -8.78
N ARG A 5 -1.12 -10.14 -7.50
CA ARG A 5 -2.45 -10.20 -6.85
C ARG A 5 -2.97 -8.76 -6.68
N SER A 6 -4.16 -8.46 -7.19
CA SER A 6 -4.85 -7.21 -6.86
C SER A 6 -5.58 -7.33 -5.52
N ILE A 7 -5.45 -6.33 -4.65
CA ILE A 7 -6.23 -6.13 -3.42
C ILE A 7 -6.76 -4.70 -3.36
N ASN A 8 -7.84 -4.48 -2.62
CA ASN A 8 -8.35 -3.14 -2.31
C ASN A 8 -7.81 -2.66 -0.95
N VAL A 9 -8.11 -1.40 -0.59
CA VAL A 9 -7.67 -0.82 0.69
C VAL A 9 -8.28 -1.55 1.89
N GLU A 10 -9.54 -1.99 1.81
CA GLU A 10 -10.19 -2.73 2.89
C GLU A 10 -9.43 -4.02 3.24
N GLU A 11 -9.10 -4.83 2.24
CA GLU A 11 -8.30 -6.05 2.39
C GLU A 11 -6.89 -5.74 2.93
N LEU A 12 -6.26 -4.66 2.47
CA LEU A 12 -4.97 -4.21 2.99
C LEU A 12 -5.07 -3.92 4.49
N LEU A 13 -6.07 -3.15 4.91
CA LEU A 13 -6.28 -2.78 6.30
C LEU A 13 -6.62 -4.00 7.17
N GLN A 14 -7.43 -4.93 6.67
CA GLN A 14 -7.76 -6.18 7.38
C GLN A 14 -6.50 -7.03 7.61
N ARG A 15 -5.69 -7.25 6.58
CA ARG A 15 -4.42 -7.99 6.69
C ARG A 15 -3.42 -7.28 7.59
N TYR A 16 -3.33 -5.96 7.47
CA TYR A 16 -2.45 -5.16 8.31
C TYR A 16 -2.85 -5.20 9.78
N ALA A 17 -4.16 -5.19 10.07
CA ALA A 17 -4.72 -5.28 11.42
C ALA A 17 -4.39 -6.61 12.12
N VAL A 18 -4.26 -7.71 11.35
CA VAL A 18 -3.85 -9.01 11.90
C VAL A 18 -2.32 -9.19 11.96
N GLY A 19 -1.55 -8.15 11.65
CA GLY A 19 -0.09 -8.15 11.78
C GLY A 19 0.67 -8.44 10.50
N ASP A 20 -0.02 -8.62 9.36
CA ASP A 20 0.65 -8.76 8.09
C ASP A 20 1.37 -7.46 7.71
N ARG A 21 2.58 -7.58 7.19
CA ARG A 21 3.40 -6.45 6.74
C ARG A 21 3.95 -6.69 5.35
N ASP A 22 3.80 -7.89 4.78
CA ASP A 22 4.33 -8.22 3.46
C ASP A 22 3.26 -8.06 2.38
N PHE A 23 3.31 -6.90 1.74
CA PHE A 23 2.47 -6.48 0.64
C PHE A 23 3.34 -6.30 -0.63
N SER A 24 4.38 -7.11 -0.78
CA SER A 24 5.25 -7.08 -1.96
C SER A 24 4.60 -7.75 -3.18
N PHE A 25 4.93 -7.24 -4.37
CA PHE A 25 4.44 -7.76 -5.66
C PHE A 25 2.91 -7.80 -5.83
N ILE A 26 2.19 -6.90 -5.16
CA ILE A 26 0.73 -6.78 -5.28
C ILE A 26 0.35 -5.54 -6.10
N ASN A 27 -0.88 -5.52 -6.60
CA ASN A 27 -1.51 -4.30 -7.07
C ASN A 27 -2.51 -3.83 -6.01
N ILE A 28 -2.42 -2.57 -5.60
CA ILE A 28 -3.41 -1.93 -4.74
C ILE A 28 -4.22 -0.99 -5.61
N GLU A 29 -5.50 -1.30 -5.76
CA GLU A 29 -6.45 -0.42 -6.45
C GLU A 29 -6.96 0.63 -5.46
N GLY A 30 -7.00 1.88 -5.92
CA GLY A 30 -7.23 3.04 -5.06
C GLY A 30 -8.66 3.16 -4.55
N SER A 31 -8.78 3.42 -3.26
CA SER A 31 -9.92 4.08 -2.62
C SER A 31 -9.34 5.05 -1.58
N ASP A 32 -10.03 6.17 -1.34
CA ASP A 32 -9.55 7.35 -0.58
C ASP A 32 -9.29 7.13 0.93
N GLU A 33 -8.98 5.90 1.35
CA GLU A 33 -9.18 5.41 2.72
C GLU A 33 -7.89 5.26 3.53
N LEU A 34 -6.71 5.59 2.98
CA LEU A 34 -5.46 5.54 3.74
C LEU A 34 -5.10 6.85 4.46
N TYR A 35 -5.97 7.87 4.41
CA TYR A 35 -5.74 9.13 5.13
C TYR A 35 -5.48 8.87 6.63
N ARG A 36 -4.32 9.34 7.13
CA ARG A 36 -3.86 9.14 8.52
C ARG A 36 -3.72 7.69 8.98
N ALA A 37 -3.60 6.73 8.07
CA ALA A 37 -3.38 5.33 8.45
C ALA A 37 -1.99 5.14 9.07
N ASN A 38 -1.87 4.26 10.08
CA ASN A 38 -0.57 3.84 10.59
C ASN A 38 -0.11 2.57 9.87
N LEU A 39 0.70 2.76 8.83
CA LEU A 39 1.29 1.71 8.00
C LEU A 39 2.80 1.57 8.25
N SER A 40 3.25 1.84 9.47
CA SER A 40 4.66 1.71 9.85
C SER A 40 5.21 0.30 9.61
N GLY A 41 6.35 0.23 8.93
CA GLY A 41 7.00 -1.04 8.57
C GLY A 41 6.31 -1.82 7.44
N ILE A 42 5.34 -1.25 6.72
CA ILE A 42 4.73 -1.92 5.58
C ILE A 42 5.75 -2.18 4.46
N ASN A 43 5.76 -3.39 3.90
CA ASN A 43 6.57 -3.73 2.73
C ASN A 43 5.72 -3.71 1.46
N LEU A 44 5.91 -2.71 0.62
CA LEU A 44 5.24 -2.55 -0.68
C LEU A 44 6.20 -2.76 -1.86
N SER A 45 7.34 -3.42 -1.64
CA SER A 45 8.36 -3.55 -2.68
C SER A 45 7.84 -4.25 -3.93
N ASN A 46 8.18 -3.70 -5.10
CA ASN A 46 7.75 -4.17 -6.42
C ASN A 46 6.22 -4.21 -6.61
N SER A 47 5.47 -3.47 -5.82
CA SER A 47 4.01 -3.37 -5.92
C SER A 47 3.59 -2.22 -6.83
N SER A 48 2.38 -2.30 -7.37
CA SER A 48 1.74 -1.17 -8.07
C SER A 48 0.67 -0.59 -7.16
N VAL A 49 0.74 0.70 -6.88
CA VAL A 49 -0.20 1.40 -6.00
C VAL A 49 -0.90 2.45 -6.83
N GLY A 50 -2.22 2.34 -6.98
CA GLY A 50 -3.04 3.31 -7.72
C GLY A 50 -3.11 4.68 -7.04
N GLU A 51 -4.03 5.53 -7.49
CA GLU A 51 -4.31 6.82 -6.84
C GLU A 51 -4.77 6.57 -5.40
N ILE A 52 -3.88 6.77 -4.43
CA ILE A 52 -4.18 6.60 -3.01
C ILE A 52 -3.76 7.87 -2.26
N PHE A 53 -4.71 8.45 -1.55
CA PHE A 53 -4.43 9.54 -0.61
C PHE A 53 -3.80 8.97 0.66
N MET A 54 -2.49 9.16 0.81
CA MET A 54 -1.74 8.77 2.00
C MET A 54 -1.38 9.97 2.89
N GLU A 55 -1.96 11.15 2.66
CA GLU A 55 -1.70 12.34 3.46
C GLU A 55 -1.89 12.04 4.96
N GLY A 56 -0.91 12.43 5.77
CA GLY A 56 -0.90 12.20 7.22
C GLY A 56 -0.67 10.76 7.67
N SER A 57 -0.41 9.81 6.76
CA SER A 57 -0.11 8.41 7.12
C SER A 57 1.25 8.28 7.80
N ASN A 58 1.33 7.40 8.80
CA ASN A 58 2.62 7.01 9.35
C ASN A 58 3.23 5.89 8.49
N LEU A 59 4.21 6.25 7.65
CA LEU A 59 4.98 5.33 6.80
C LEU A 59 6.40 5.08 7.33
N SER A 60 6.64 5.31 8.62
CA SER A 60 7.97 5.11 9.23
C SER A 60 8.44 3.67 9.03
N GLY A 61 9.62 3.48 8.44
CA GLY A 61 10.18 2.15 8.17
C GLY A 61 9.52 1.38 7.02
N ALA A 62 8.63 2.01 6.24
CA ALA A 62 8.04 1.37 5.07
C ALA A 62 9.06 1.12 3.96
N ASN A 63 8.91 0.01 3.24
CA ASN A 63 9.74 -0.33 2.09
C ASN A 63 8.97 -0.15 0.77
N PHE A 64 9.39 0.84 -0.02
CA PHE A 64 8.80 1.15 -1.33
C PHE A 64 9.72 0.78 -2.51
N LYS A 65 10.75 -0.04 -2.31
CA LYS A 65 11.72 -0.36 -3.37
C LYS A 65 11.02 -0.96 -4.60
N GLY A 66 11.12 -0.30 -5.74
CA GLY A 66 10.52 -0.78 -7.00
C GLY A 66 8.99 -0.62 -7.06
N THR A 67 8.39 0.11 -6.12
CA THR A 67 6.94 0.39 -6.15
C THR A 67 6.63 1.36 -7.27
N GLN A 68 5.60 1.06 -8.05
CA GLN A 68 5.04 2.01 -9.03
C GLN A 68 3.90 2.75 -8.35
N LEU A 69 4.10 4.05 -8.10
CA LEU A 69 3.06 4.94 -7.60
C LEU A 69 2.34 5.53 -8.83
N GLY A 70 1.03 5.28 -8.95
CA GLY A 70 0.14 6.08 -9.79
C GLY A 70 0.15 7.53 -9.31
N GLN A 71 -0.36 8.48 -10.11
CA GLN A 71 -0.35 9.91 -9.75
C GLN A 71 -0.83 10.15 -8.32
N THR A 72 0.10 10.36 -7.38
CA THR A 72 -0.23 10.68 -5.99
C THR A 72 -0.32 12.19 -5.92
N CYS A 73 -1.48 12.76 -5.60
CA CYS A 73 -1.51 14.09 -5.00
C CYS A 73 -0.91 13.94 -3.60
N LEU A 74 0.26 14.56 -3.39
CA LEU A 74 0.97 14.62 -2.10
C LEU A 74 0.24 15.52 -1.10
#